data_AF-F2JTL5-F1
#
_entry.id   AF-F2JTL5-F1
#
_cell.length_a   1.000
_cell.length_b   1.000
_cell.length_c   1.000
_cell.angle_alpha   90.00
_cell.angle_beta   90.00
_cell.angle_gamma   90.00
#
_symmetry.space_group_name_H-M   'P 1'
#
loop_
_entity.id
_entity.type
_entity.pdbx_description
1 polymer ?
#
loop_
_entity_poly.entity_id
_entity_poly.type
_entity_poly.pdbx_seq_one_letter_code
_entity_poly.pdbx_strand_id
1 'polypeptide(L)'
;MGSTAYGAECSDKKSMEVADEYSQALMNGEVFKRAKVLKRHHPSKRKEVASYIKAGDLYYTIYTLVSNDCVAHMIKRTKGRY
;
A
#
# COMPACT_ATOMS: atom_id res chain seq x y z
N MET A 1 -20.25 26.95 -10.74
CA MET A 1 -19.62 26.86 -9.40
C MET A 1 -18.83 25.57 -9.37
N GLY A 2 -17.50 25.65 -9.58
CA GLY A 2 -16.63 24.48 -9.60
C GLY A 2 -16.30 24.06 -8.17
N SER A 3 -16.73 22.88 -7.78
CA SER A 3 -16.32 22.26 -6.53
C SER A 3 -14.81 22.02 -6.54
N THR A 4 -14.06 22.86 -5.85
CA THR A 4 -12.69 22.54 -5.44
C THR A 4 -12.77 21.45 -4.38
N ALA A 5 -12.95 20.21 -4.80
CA ALA A 5 -12.64 19.07 -3.97
C ALA A 5 -11.13 19.13 -3.72
N TYR A 6 -10.73 19.77 -2.62
CA TYR A 6 -9.47 19.43 -1.96
C TYR A 6 -9.56 17.92 -1.72
N GLY A 7 -9.02 17.12 -2.65
CA GLY A 7 -9.18 15.68 -2.65
C GLY A 7 -8.87 15.15 -1.26
N ALA A 8 -9.89 14.59 -0.61
CA ALA A 8 -9.74 14.05 0.73
C ALA A 8 -8.60 13.02 0.66
N GLU A 9 -7.60 13.18 1.53
CA GLU A 9 -6.48 12.25 1.56
C GLU A 9 -7.00 10.85 1.82
N CYS A 10 -6.56 9.86 1.03
CA CYS A 10 -6.94 8.46 1.22
C CYS A 10 -6.72 8.07 2.69
N SER A 11 -7.76 7.61 3.40
CA SER A 11 -7.64 7.31 4.83
C SER A 11 -6.56 6.26 5.09
N ASP A 12 -5.95 6.24 6.27
CA ASP A 12 -4.92 5.24 6.60
C ASP A 12 -5.47 3.82 6.45
N LYS A 13 -6.72 3.60 6.90
CA LYS A 13 -7.43 2.33 6.73
C LYS A 13 -7.53 1.94 5.26
N LYS A 14 -8.06 2.83 4.41
CA LYS A 14 -8.25 2.53 2.99
C LYS A 14 -6.90 2.35 2.28
N SER A 15 -5.89 3.14 2.64
CA SER A 15 -4.54 3.02 2.10
C SER A 15 -3.90 1.66 2.40
N MET A 16 -4.13 1.13 3.60
CA MET A 16 -3.71 -0.23 3.96
C MET A 16 -4.44 -1.29 3.14
N GLU A 17 -5.77 -1.16 2.99
CA GLU A 17 -6.58 -2.10 2.19
C GLU A 17 -6.12 -2.15 0.73
N VAL A 18 -6.00 -1.00 0.04
CA VAL A 18 -5.58 -0.98 -1.36
C VAL A 18 -4.12 -1.41 -1.57
N ALA A 19 -3.25 -1.18 -0.59
CA ALA A 19 -1.88 -1.67 -0.62
C ALA A 19 -1.83 -3.20 -0.50
N ASP A 20 -2.64 -3.78 0.40
CA ASP A 20 -2.76 -5.22 0.60
C ASP A 20 -3.35 -5.90 -0.64
N GLU A 21 -4.48 -5.41 -1.17
CA GLU A 21 -5.11 -5.92 -2.40
C GLU A 21 -4.12 -5.93 -3.58
N TYR A 22 -3.42 -4.80 -3.79
CA TYR A 22 -2.39 -4.69 -4.83
C TYR A 22 -1.25 -5.69 -4.62
N SER A 23 -0.80 -5.84 -3.37
CA SER A 23 0.34 -6.69 -3.03
C SER A 23 0.01 -8.18 -3.14
N GLN A 24 -1.22 -8.57 -2.81
CA GLN A 24 -1.72 -9.94 -3.03
C GLN A 24 -1.75 -10.27 -4.51
N ALA A 25 -2.32 -9.39 -5.34
CA ALA A 25 -2.38 -9.57 -6.78
C ALA A 25 -0.97 -9.65 -7.40
N LEU A 26 -0.05 -8.78 -6.97
CA LEU A 26 1.32 -8.75 -7.46
C LEU A 26 2.09 -10.06 -7.15
N MET A 27 1.89 -10.60 -5.95
CA MET A 27 2.66 -11.75 -5.47
C MET A 27 1.98 -13.09 -5.68
N ASN A 28 0.72 -13.09 -6.10
CA ASN A 28 -0.16 -14.26 -6.07
C ASN A 28 -0.11 -14.96 -4.70
N GLY A 29 -0.31 -14.18 -3.63
CA GLY A 29 -0.14 -14.63 -2.26
C GLY A 29 -1.15 -14.02 -1.28
N GLU A 30 -0.97 -14.33 -0.01
CA GLU A 30 -1.91 -13.97 1.06
C GLU A 30 -1.30 -13.00 2.06
N VAL A 31 -2.12 -12.08 2.57
CA VAL A 31 -1.71 -11.18 3.65
C VAL A 31 -1.65 -11.98 4.95
N PHE A 32 -0.46 -12.12 5.54
CA PHE A 32 -0.28 -12.82 6.82
C PHE A 32 -0.24 -11.86 8.02
N LYS A 33 -0.10 -10.56 7.76
CA LYS A 33 -0.04 -9.52 8.79
C LYS A 33 -0.60 -8.22 8.22
N ARG A 34 -1.37 -7.50 9.04
CA ARG A 34 -1.95 -6.21 8.68
C ARG A 34 -0.88 -5.23 8.15
N ALA A 35 -1.19 -4.58 7.03
CA ALA A 35 -0.36 -3.51 6.49
C ALA A 35 -0.12 -2.37 7.49
N LYS A 36 0.91 -1.57 7.21
CA LYS A 36 1.28 -0.39 8.01
C LYS A 36 1.59 0.80 7.12
N VAL A 37 0.98 1.94 7.41
CA VAL A 37 1.44 3.23 6.86
C VAL A 37 2.78 3.57 7.51
N LEU A 38 3.83 3.71 6.71
CA LEU A 38 5.18 4.00 7.18
C LEU A 38 5.51 5.49 7.07
N LYS A 39 5.05 6.15 5.99
CA LYS A 39 5.33 7.57 5.74
C LYS A 39 4.15 8.26 5.08
N ARG A 40 4.05 9.57 5.33
CA ARG A 40 3.18 10.50 4.62
C ARG A 40 4.04 11.56 3.95
N HIS A 41 3.98 11.64 2.63
CA HIS A 41 4.78 12.57 1.83
C HIS A 41 4.03 13.90 1.68
N HIS A 42 4.58 14.97 2.26
CA HIS A 42 4.09 16.33 2.02
C HIS A 42 4.90 17.00 0.90
N PRO A 43 4.29 17.82 0.02
CA PRO A 43 2.88 18.22 -0.01
C PRO A 43 1.95 17.26 -0.79
N SER A 44 2.48 16.21 -1.43
CA SER A 44 1.74 15.34 -2.35
C SER A 44 0.65 14.48 -1.68
N LYS A 45 0.66 14.38 -0.35
CA LYS A 45 -0.24 13.58 0.50
C LYS A 45 -0.21 12.07 0.20
N ARG A 46 0.76 11.61 -0.59
CA ARG A 46 0.97 10.18 -0.86
C ARG A 46 1.48 9.45 0.37
N LYS A 47 1.15 8.18 0.51
CA LYS A 47 1.57 7.35 1.65
C LYS A 47 2.44 6.19 1.21
N GLU A 48 3.57 5.99 1.90
CA GLU A 48 4.32 4.73 1.80
C GLU A 48 3.66 3.73 2.74
N VAL A 49 3.18 2.61 2.20
CA VAL A 49 2.51 1.54 2.95
C VAL A 49 3.31 0.26 2.79
N ALA A 50 3.53 -0.46 3.89
CA ALA A 50 4.12 -1.78 3.89
C ALA A 50 3.05 -2.86 4.06
N SER A 51 2.97 -3.76 3.09
CA SER A 51 2.11 -4.95 3.08
C SER A 51 2.95 -6.20 3.29
N TYR A 52 2.40 -7.18 4.01
CA TYR A 52 3.12 -8.38 4.43
C TYR A 52 2.48 -9.61 3.79
N ILE A 53 3.13 -10.14 2.76
CA ILE A 53 2.58 -11.20 1.90
C ILE A 53 3.35 -12.49 2.06
N LYS A 54 2.63 -13.60 2.21
CA LYS A 54 3.15 -14.97 2.10
C LYS A 54 2.78 -15.52 0.72
N ALA A 55 3.76 -15.98 -0.04
CA ALA A 55 3.55 -16.66 -1.31
C ALA A 55 4.35 -17.97 -1.31
N GLY A 56 3.64 -19.10 -1.25
CA GLY A 56 4.24 -20.40 -0.94
C GLY A 56 4.89 -20.39 0.45
N ASP A 57 6.16 -20.83 0.52
CA ASP A 57 6.95 -20.84 1.76
C ASP A 57 7.71 -19.53 2.02
N LEU A 58 7.51 -18.51 1.17
CA LEU A 58 8.26 -17.26 1.24
C LEU A 58 7.41 -16.11 1.75
N TYR A 59 7.97 -15.36 2.69
CA TYR A 59 7.46 -14.13 3.26
C TYR A 59 8.13 -12.92 2.64
N TYR A 60 7.30 -11.94 2.26
CA TYR A 60 7.69 -10.72 1.61
C TYR A 60 7.12 -9.51 2.34
N THR A 61 7.86 -8.40 2.32
CA THR A 61 7.32 -7.07 2.60
C THR A 61 7.30 -6.29 1.28
N ILE A 62 6.11 -5.88 0.86
CA ILE A 62 5.89 -5.05 -0.31
C ILE A 62 5.70 -3.61 0.16
N TYR A 63 6.39 -2.67 -0.47
CA TYR A 63 6.24 -1.25 -0.18
C TYR A 63 5.55 -0.59 -1.35
N THR A 64 4.39 -0.01 -1.10
CA THR A 64 3.57 0.69 -2.09
C THR A 64 3.49 2.17 -1.79
N LEU A 65 3.33 2.98 -2.85
CA LEU A 65 2.93 4.38 -2.76
C LEU A 65 1.43 4.45 -3.04
N VAL A 66 0.66 4.92 -2.07
CA VAL A 66 -0.78 5.14 -2.22
C VAL A 66 -1.03 6.62 -2.51
N SER A 67 -1.75 6.89 -3.60
CA SER A 67 -2.16 8.25 -4.02
C SER A 67 -3.35 8.77 -3.21
N ASN A 68 -3.71 10.04 -3.41
CA ASN A 68 -4.89 10.63 -2.79
C ASN A 68 -6.19 9.97 -3.28
N ASP A 69 -6.18 9.44 -4.50
CA ASP A 69 -7.30 8.71 -5.11
C ASP A 69 -7.35 7.24 -4.67
N CYS A 70 -6.63 6.87 -3.61
CA CYS A 70 -6.50 5.50 -3.10
C CYS A 70 -5.98 4.49 -4.14
N VAL A 71 -5.12 4.92 -5.05
CA VAL A 71 -4.46 4.02 -6.02
C VAL A 71 -3.07 3.65 -5.49
N ALA A 72 -2.78 2.35 -5.41
CA ALA A 72 -1.50 1.83 -4.96
C ALA A 72 -0.57 1.51 -6.14
N HIS A 73 0.70 1.82 -6.00
CA HIS A 73 1.77 1.43 -6.94
C HIS A 73 2.97 0.86 -6.19
N MET A 74 3.58 -0.22 -6.68
CA MET A 74 4.80 -0.75 -6.04
C MET A 74 5.98 0.22 -6.17
N ILE A 75 6.71 0.42 -5.08
CA ILE A 75 8.02 1.10 -5.08
C ILE A 75 9.14 0.07 -5.02
N LYS A 76 9.05 -0.87 -4.06
CA LYS A 76 10.10 -1.85 -3.78
C LYS A 76 9.53 -3.04 -3.02
N ARG A 77 10.32 -4.11 -2.92
CA ARG A 77 9.97 -5.36 -2.22
C ARG A 77 11.22 -5.98 -1.58
N THR A 78 11.08 -6.66 -0.46
CA THR A 78 12.16 -7.45 0.14
C THR A 78 12.47 -8.72 -0.66
N LYS A 79 13.66 -9.30 -0.49
CA LYS A 79 13.87 -10.70 -0.87
C LYS A 79 12.96 -11.61 -0.01
N GLY A 80 12.54 -12.73 -0.59
CA GLY A 80 11.74 -13.72 0.12
C GLY A 80 12.53 -14.31 1.29
N ARG A 81 11.86 -14.51 2.41
CA ARG A 81 12.40 -15.20 3.60
C ARG A 81 11.52 -16.40 3.92
N TYR A 82 12.11 -17.47 4.43
CA TYR A 82 11.37 -18.63 4.95
C TYR A 82 10.89 -18.37 6.38
#